data_AF-A0A5N8W5V7-F1
#
_entry.id   AF-A0A5N8W5V7-F1
#
_cell.length_a   1.000
_cell.length_b   1.000
_cell.length_c   1.000
_cell.angle_alpha   90.00
_cell.angle_beta   90.00
_cell.angle_gamma   90.00
#
_symmetry.space_group_name_H-M   'P 1'
#
loop_
_entity.id
_entity.type
_entity.pdbx_description
1 polymer ?
#
loop_
_entity_poly.entity_id
_entity_poly.type
_entity_poly.pdbx_seq_one_letter_code
_entity_poly.pdbx_strand_id
1 'polypeptide(L)'
;MRKLALGTALSGALALSALAVPSAQALTPDITFSNVVVNSGKAITVGTTNTVTVPVTYTITRSADVQFADVNTTVLLYRGTSVATAENILGPGGTPTCTAVDDTTQNCTGDITIDPQYELFEAADATTWKSVAEYERTDGDGYDYVGRATPATATLKRAAKLTTNATPEPVAKGKTLTVKGNLTRANWATGSYSGYTSQSVTLQFKAAGSDTYTNVKTVTSGTAGALSTTVTASVDGSYRYTFAGTSTTAAKTSTADFVDVQ
;
A
#
# COMPACT_ATOMS: atom_id res chain seq x y z
N MET A 1 -1.02 41.24 47.90
CA MET A 1 -0.36 42.40 48.56
C MET A 1 0.92 41.85 49.19
N ARG A 2 2.16 42.13 48.80
CA ARG A 2 2.93 43.36 48.49
C ARG A 2 3.96 43.00 47.40
N LYS A 3 3.96 43.62 46.21
CA LYS A 3 4.83 44.73 45.75
C LYS A 3 6.27 44.69 46.28
N LEU A 4 7.24 44.60 45.35
CA LEU A 4 8.27 45.63 45.09
C LEU A 4 9.04 45.31 43.79
N ALA A 5 8.97 46.25 42.85
CA ALA A 5 9.92 46.44 41.76
C ALA A 5 10.92 47.52 42.19
N LEU A 6 12.15 47.45 41.66
CA LEU A 6 13.23 48.46 41.52
C LEU A 6 14.49 47.60 41.28
N GLY A 7 15.15 47.56 40.12
CA GLY A 7 15.58 48.65 39.26
C GLY A 7 16.99 49.06 39.65
N THR A 8 18.03 48.63 38.91
CA THR A 8 19.29 49.36 38.66
C THR A 8 20.22 48.53 37.76
N ALA A 9 20.60 49.13 36.64
CA ALA A 9 21.66 48.65 35.77
C ALA A 9 23.02 49.02 36.38
N LEU A 10 23.96 48.07 36.43
CA LEU A 10 25.39 48.36 36.48
C LEU A 10 26.04 47.71 35.26
N SER A 11 26.59 48.57 34.41
CA SER A 11 27.52 48.23 33.35
C SER A 11 28.80 47.67 33.96
N GLY A 12 29.16 46.43 33.60
CA GLY A 12 30.44 45.80 33.91
C GLY A 12 30.82 44.87 32.77
N ALA A 13 31.84 45.25 32.01
CA ALA A 13 32.42 44.45 30.94
C ALA A 13 33.29 43.30 31.50
N LEU A 14 33.59 42.33 30.62
CA LEU A 14 34.46 41.14 30.77
C LEU A 14 33.80 39.93 31.46
N ALA A 15 33.69 38.73 30.87
CA ALA A 15 34.35 38.14 29.71
C ALA A 15 33.34 37.27 28.94
N LEU A 16 33.27 37.41 27.62
CA LEU A 16 32.69 36.39 26.76
C LEU A 16 33.66 35.20 26.79
N SER A 17 33.46 34.27 27.72
CA SER A 17 33.90 32.90 27.50
C SER A 17 33.17 32.43 26.24
N ALA A 18 33.91 32.39 25.14
CA ALA A 18 33.51 31.65 23.97
C ALA A 18 33.41 30.18 24.40
N LEU A 19 32.25 29.80 24.93
CA LEU A 19 31.78 28.43 24.85
C LEU A 19 31.70 28.17 23.35
N ALA A 20 32.78 27.61 22.81
CA ALA A 20 32.69 26.79 21.63
C ALA A 20 31.73 25.66 22.02
N VAL A 21 30.43 25.92 21.85
CA VAL A 21 29.46 24.85 21.74
C VAL A 21 30.01 24.02 20.60
N PRO A 22 30.39 22.74 20.81
CA PRO A 22 30.72 21.91 19.68
C PRO A 22 29.52 22.04 18.75
N SER A 23 29.74 22.56 17.54
CA SER A 23 28.75 22.42 16.49
C SER A 23 28.42 20.94 16.49
N ALA A 24 27.20 20.57 16.86
CA ALA A 24 26.73 19.23 16.65
C ALA A 24 27.00 18.98 15.17
N GLN A 25 28.03 18.21 14.86
CA GLN A 25 28.29 17.80 13.50
C GLN A 25 27.09 16.94 13.19
N ALA A 26 26.11 17.52 12.50
CA ALA A 26 25.10 16.72 11.85
C ALA A 26 25.90 15.74 11.00
N LEU A 27 25.83 14.45 11.33
CA LEU A 27 26.33 13.37 10.49
C LEU A 27 25.74 13.62 9.10
N THR A 28 26.56 14.24 8.26
CA THR A 28 26.32 14.38 6.84
C THR A 28 26.02 12.98 6.32
N PRO A 29 25.02 12.76 5.46
CA PRO A 29 24.65 11.40 5.12
C PRO A 29 25.82 10.68 4.42
N ASP A 30 26.44 9.78 5.16
CA ASP A 30 27.42 8.80 4.68
C ASP A 30 26.83 7.89 3.60
N ILE A 31 25.51 7.69 3.64
CA ILE A 31 24.71 7.00 2.65
C ILE A 31 23.48 7.85 2.29
N THR A 32 23.27 8.02 0.98
CA THR A 32 22.08 8.66 0.43
C THR A 32 21.25 7.66 -0.37
N PHE A 33 19.93 7.88 -0.38
CA PHE A 33 18.97 7.04 -1.10
C PHE A 33 18.30 7.83 -2.22
N SER A 34 18.16 7.20 -3.37
CA SER A 34 17.43 7.75 -4.51
C SER A 34 16.69 6.64 -5.26
N ASN A 35 15.84 7.02 -6.22
CA ASN A 35 15.11 6.10 -7.10
C ASN A 35 14.32 5.01 -6.35
N VAL A 36 13.77 5.34 -5.18
CA VAL A 36 12.97 4.41 -4.39
C VAL A 36 11.65 4.14 -5.11
N VAL A 37 11.40 2.89 -5.48
CA VAL A 37 10.17 2.45 -6.14
C VAL A 37 9.65 1.22 -5.42
N VAL A 38 8.45 1.35 -4.87
CA VAL A 38 7.74 0.25 -4.20
C VAL A 38 6.74 -0.37 -5.17
N ASN A 39 6.75 -1.70 -5.29
CA ASN A 39 5.84 -2.49 -6.10
C ASN A 39 5.72 -2.00 -7.56
N SER A 40 6.83 -1.57 -8.17
CA SER A 40 6.84 -0.98 -9.52
C SER A 40 5.87 0.21 -9.68
N GLY A 41 5.58 0.95 -8.60
CA GLY A 41 4.62 2.05 -8.56
C GLY A 41 3.14 1.62 -8.55
N LYS A 42 2.85 0.31 -8.49
CA LYS A 42 1.48 -0.22 -8.46
C LYS A 42 0.96 -0.28 -7.03
N ALA A 43 -0.36 -0.11 -6.87
CA ALA A 43 -1.00 -0.31 -5.58
C ALA A 43 -0.83 -1.76 -5.09
N ILE A 44 -0.57 -1.91 -3.80
CA ILE A 44 -0.44 -3.20 -3.12
C ILE A 44 -1.85 -3.63 -2.69
N THR A 45 -2.28 -4.82 -3.10
CA THR A 45 -3.62 -5.34 -2.76
C THR A 45 -3.49 -6.44 -1.73
N VAL A 46 -4.09 -6.26 -0.55
CA VAL A 46 -3.95 -7.21 0.57
C VAL A 46 -5.31 -7.74 1.02
N GLY A 47 -5.37 -9.06 1.20
CA GLY A 47 -6.50 -9.81 1.75
C GLY A 47 -6.48 -9.82 3.28
N THR A 48 -7.06 -10.85 3.89
CA THR A 48 -7.16 -10.96 5.36
C THR A 48 -6.38 -12.12 5.96
N THR A 49 -5.68 -12.92 5.14
CA THR A 49 -5.10 -14.19 5.58
C THR A 49 -3.71 -14.41 5.01
N ASN A 50 -3.57 -14.32 3.68
CA ASN A 50 -2.30 -14.63 3.03
C ASN A 50 -1.37 -13.42 3.09
N THR A 51 -0.12 -13.69 3.47
CA THR A 51 1.00 -12.76 3.36
C THR A 51 1.18 -12.30 1.92
N VAL A 52 1.49 -11.02 1.73
CA VAL A 52 1.76 -10.40 0.43
C VAL A 52 3.15 -9.80 0.44
N THR A 53 4.01 -10.25 -0.46
CA THR A 53 5.36 -9.69 -0.65
C THR A 53 5.43 -8.93 -1.98
N VAL A 54 5.93 -7.71 -1.94
CA VAL A 54 6.11 -6.85 -3.13
C VAL A 54 7.53 -6.32 -3.24
N PRO A 55 8.09 -6.20 -4.45
CA PRO A 55 9.47 -5.77 -4.62
C PRO A 55 9.65 -4.29 -4.29
N VAL A 56 10.83 -3.94 -3.79
CA VAL A 56 11.30 -2.56 -3.67
C VAL A 56 12.64 -2.43 -4.37
N THR A 57 12.80 -1.39 -5.18
CA THR A 57 14.09 -1.04 -5.78
C THR A 57 14.52 0.34 -5.32
N TYR A 58 15.81 0.54 -5.10
CA TYR A 58 16.37 1.83 -4.73
C TYR A 58 17.87 1.88 -5.08
N THR A 59 18.41 3.09 -5.17
CA THR A 59 19.83 3.34 -5.38
C THR A 59 20.43 3.90 -4.10
N ILE A 60 21.55 3.35 -3.65
CA ILE A 60 22.35 3.92 -2.57
C ILE A 60 23.63 4.54 -3.13
N THR A 61 24.03 5.68 -2.59
CA THR A 61 25.31 6.32 -2.88
C THR A 61 26.02 6.65 -1.59
N ARG A 62 27.30 6.27 -1.50
CA ARG A 62 28.14 6.43 -0.31
C ARG A 62 29.15 7.55 -0.46
N SER A 63 29.60 8.11 0.67
CA SER A 63 30.84 8.89 0.70
C SER A 63 32.07 7.98 0.58
N ALA A 64 33.20 8.57 0.19
CA ALA A 64 34.43 7.81 -0.15
C ALA A 64 35.00 7.01 1.04
N ASP A 65 34.75 7.47 2.27
CA ASP A 65 35.23 6.92 3.54
C ASP A 65 34.40 5.74 4.08
N VAL A 66 33.22 5.49 3.51
CA VAL A 66 32.33 4.39 3.93
C VAL A 66 32.60 3.17 3.08
N GLN A 67 32.67 1.96 3.64
CA GLN A 67 32.69 0.74 2.82
C GLN A 67 31.28 0.16 2.73
N PHE A 68 30.85 -0.26 1.53
CA PHE A 68 29.54 -0.92 1.38
C PHE A 68 29.44 -2.24 2.18
N ALA A 69 30.57 -2.90 2.45
CA ALA A 69 30.61 -4.11 3.27
C ALA A 69 30.17 -3.88 4.72
N ASP A 70 30.27 -2.64 5.19
CA ASP A 70 29.93 -2.23 6.56
C ASP A 70 28.50 -1.69 6.66
N VAL A 71 27.75 -1.68 5.56
CA VAL A 71 26.45 -1.03 5.45
C VAL A 71 25.37 -2.06 5.13
N ASN A 72 24.39 -2.17 6.02
CA ASN A 72 23.13 -2.86 5.76
C ASN A 72 22.04 -1.83 5.49
N THR A 73 21.22 -2.01 4.45
CA THR A 73 20.20 -1.03 4.07
C THR A 73 18.85 -1.68 3.88
N THR A 74 17.78 -0.92 4.08
CA THR A 74 16.42 -1.35 3.79
C THR A 74 15.49 -0.17 3.50
N VAL A 75 14.30 -0.48 3.01
CA VAL A 75 13.21 0.48 2.84
C VAL A 75 11.98 -0.09 3.54
N LEU A 76 11.30 0.76 4.32
CA LEU A 76 10.06 0.43 5.01
C LEU A 76 8.96 1.39 4.57
N LEU A 77 7.72 1.00 4.84
CA LEU A 77 6.56 1.88 4.72
C LEU A 77 6.08 2.27 6.10
N TYR A 78 5.62 3.50 6.25
CA TYR A 78 5.00 3.97 7.49
C TYR A 78 3.77 4.85 7.26
N ARG A 79 2.88 4.82 8.24
CA ARG A 79 1.74 5.74 8.41
C ARG A 79 2.02 6.71 9.55
N GLY A 80 1.44 7.91 9.48
CA GLY A 80 1.62 8.96 10.49
C GLY A 80 2.43 10.17 9.98
N THR A 81 2.79 11.06 10.91
CA THR A 81 3.45 12.34 10.59
C THR A 81 4.95 12.16 10.34
N SER A 82 5.62 11.34 11.14
CA SER A 82 7.04 10.98 11.03
C SER A 82 7.26 9.51 11.39
N VAL A 83 8.41 8.95 11.00
CA VAL A 83 8.79 7.56 11.31
C VAL A 83 8.86 7.33 12.83
N ALA A 84 9.38 8.30 13.58
CA ALA A 84 9.53 8.22 15.04
C ALA A 84 8.19 8.19 15.80
N THR A 85 7.11 8.64 15.16
CA THR A 85 5.75 8.64 15.72
C THR A 85 4.78 7.91 14.79
N ALA A 86 5.30 6.90 14.07
CA ALA A 86 4.52 6.17 13.10
C ALA A 86 3.33 5.47 13.79
N GLU A 87 2.16 5.60 13.18
CA GLU A 87 0.95 4.88 13.60
C GLU A 87 1.07 3.39 13.29
N ASN A 88 1.75 3.07 12.19
CA ASN A 88 2.01 1.72 11.76
C ASN A 88 3.23 1.68 10.82
N ILE A 89 3.93 0.55 10.77
CA ILE A 89 5.13 0.32 9.96
C ILE A 89 5.01 -1.04 9.28
N LEU A 90 5.35 -1.11 8.00
CA LEU A 90 5.49 -2.36 7.23
C LEU A 90 6.94 -2.49 6.80
N GLY A 91 7.57 -3.58 7.22
CA GLY A 91 9.00 -3.81 7.07
C GLY A 91 9.37 -4.73 5.91
N PRO A 92 10.66 -4.97 5.73
CA PRO A 92 11.15 -5.94 4.78
C PRO A 92 10.84 -7.37 5.25
N GLY A 93 10.59 -8.28 4.31
CA GLY A 93 10.54 -9.72 4.57
C GLY A 93 11.91 -10.38 4.55
N GLY A 94 12.92 -9.74 3.96
CA GLY A 94 14.28 -10.26 3.87
C GLY A 94 15.33 -9.17 3.66
N THR A 95 16.60 -9.58 3.71
CA THR A 95 17.74 -8.68 3.47
C THR A 95 17.81 -8.29 2.00
N PRO A 96 17.88 -6.98 1.67
CA PRO A 96 18.03 -6.54 0.29
C PRO A 96 19.35 -7.00 -0.35
N THR A 97 19.33 -7.19 -1.66
CA THR A 97 20.52 -7.48 -2.47
C THR A 97 20.93 -6.26 -3.26
N CYS A 98 22.17 -5.81 -3.09
CA CYS A 98 22.73 -4.65 -3.78
C CYS A 98 23.79 -5.07 -4.81
N THR A 99 23.73 -4.47 -6.00
CA THR A 99 24.67 -4.68 -7.11
C THR A 99 25.41 -3.38 -7.39
N ALA A 100 26.74 -3.46 -7.48
CA ALA A 100 27.57 -2.30 -7.82
C ALA A 100 27.23 -1.74 -9.20
N VAL A 101 27.06 -0.42 -9.25
CA VAL A 101 27.04 0.35 -10.51
C VAL A 101 28.45 0.88 -10.76
N ASP A 102 29.06 1.43 -9.71
CA ASP A 102 30.45 1.89 -9.64
C ASP A 102 30.96 1.80 -8.19
N ASP A 103 32.14 2.37 -7.91
CA ASP A 103 32.78 2.32 -6.60
C ASP A 103 31.96 3.00 -5.49
N THR A 104 31.11 3.97 -5.82
CA THR A 104 30.35 4.81 -4.88
C THR A 104 28.85 4.58 -4.93
N THR A 105 28.33 3.83 -5.90
CA THR A 105 26.90 3.66 -6.13
C THR A 105 26.52 2.19 -6.30
N GLN A 106 25.42 1.79 -5.65
CA GLN A 106 24.80 0.47 -5.83
C GLN A 106 23.30 0.59 -6.11
N ASN A 107 22.79 -0.35 -6.91
CA ASN A 107 21.37 -0.57 -7.07
C ASN A 107 20.94 -1.75 -6.20
N CYS A 108 19.96 -1.52 -5.34
CA CYS A 108 19.47 -2.48 -4.37
C CYS A 108 18.05 -2.93 -4.71
N THR A 109 17.80 -4.22 -4.49
CA THR A 109 16.47 -4.84 -4.59
C THR A 109 16.16 -5.52 -3.26
N GLY A 110 15.08 -5.09 -2.63
CA GLY A 110 14.49 -5.72 -1.45
C GLY A 110 13.01 -6.00 -1.66
N ASP A 111 12.28 -6.15 -0.56
CA ASP A 111 10.84 -6.32 -0.58
C ASP A 111 10.16 -5.62 0.60
N ILE A 112 8.85 -5.43 0.51
CA ILE A 112 7.97 -5.23 1.66
C ILE A 112 7.12 -6.48 1.77
N THR A 113 7.09 -7.07 2.95
CA THR A 113 6.26 -8.24 3.25
C THR A 113 5.17 -7.81 4.23
N ILE A 114 3.92 -8.14 3.89
CA ILE A 114 2.74 -7.72 4.62
C ILE A 114 1.96 -8.95 5.06
N ASP A 115 1.93 -9.23 6.36
CA ASP A 115 1.01 -10.19 6.96
C ASP A 115 -0.25 -9.46 7.48
N PRO A 116 -1.40 -9.57 6.78
CA PRO A 116 -2.61 -8.88 7.19
C PRO A 116 -3.19 -9.33 8.53
N GLN A 117 -2.74 -10.45 9.10
CA GLN A 117 -3.20 -10.94 10.40
C GLN A 117 -2.46 -10.26 11.57
N TYR A 118 -1.26 -9.75 11.33
CA TYR A 118 -0.38 -9.21 12.37
C TYR A 118 -0.03 -7.74 12.17
N GLU A 119 -0.22 -7.18 10.98
CA GLU A 119 0.26 -5.83 10.67
C GLU A 119 -0.84 -4.87 10.21
N LEU A 120 -2.01 -5.38 9.82
CA LEU A 120 -3.14 -4.56 9.39
C LEU A 120 -4.29 -4.72 10.37
N PHE A 121 -4.76 -3.62 10.95
CA PHE A 121 -5.72 -3.66 12.05
C PHE A 121 -6.96 -2.82 11.79
N GLU A 122 -6.90 -1.86 10.86
CA GLU A 122 -7.95 -0.85 10.75
C GLU A 122 -8.35 -0.51 9.31
N ALA A 123 -9.44 0.28 9.18
CA ALA A 123 -9.86 0.84 7.90
C ALA A 123 -8.86 1.84 7.34
N ALA A 124 -8.17 2.57 8.22
CA ALA A 124 -7.24 3.62 7.85
C ALA A 124 -5.97 3.09 7.17
N ASP A 125 -5.59 1.84 7.38
CA ASP A 125 -4.43 1.21 6.72
C ASP A 125 -4.60 1.16 5.18
N ALA A 126 -5.84 1.20 4.67
CA ALA A 126 -6.12 1.18 3.24
C ALA A 126 -5.96 2.59 2.64
N THR A 127 -4.73 3.06 2.58
CA THR A 127 -4.36 4.43 2.22
C THR A 127 -3.03 4.48 1.46
N THR A 128 -2.52 5.67 1.19
CA THR A 128 -1.15 5.89 0.73
C THR A 128 -0.20 5.98 1.92
N TRP A 129 0.78 5.08 1.94
CA TRP A 129 1.84 5.00 2.93
C TRP A 129 3.08 5.76 2.45
N LYS A 130 3.79 6.38 3.38
CA LYS A 130 5.08 7.04 3.11
C LYS A 130 6.19 6.00 3.20
N SER A 131 7.33 6.26 2.57
CA SER A 131 8.51 5.40 2.71
C SER A 131 9.61 6.06 3.53
N VAL A 132 10.35 5.23 4.24
CA VAL A 132 11.60 5.57 4.89
C VAL A 132 12.65 4.60 4.37
N ALA A 133 13.83 5.13 4.05
CA ALA A 133 14.99 4.32 3.76
C ALA A 133 15.94 4.41 4.95
N GLU A 134 16.43 3.26 5.37
CA GLU A 134 17.22 3.12 6.58
C GLU A 134 18.52 2.40 6.25
N TYR A 135 19.59 2.78 6.96
CA TYR A 135 20.81 2.01 6.96
C TYR A 135 21.37 1.87 8.37
N GLU A 136 22.03 0.73 8.55
CA GLU A 136 22.90 0.41 9.67
C GLU A 136 24.33 0.44 9.14
N ARG A 137 25.23 1.11 9.87
CA ARG A 137 26.67 1.11 9.60
C ARG A 137 27.39 0.56 10.83
N THR A 138 28.29 -0.39 10.62
CA THR A 138 29.20 -0.86 11.67
C THR A 138 30.61 -0.38 11.38
N ASP A 139 31.23 0.34 12.30
CA ASP A 139 32.63 0.72 12.18
C ASP A 139 33.42 0.36 13.45
N GLY A 140 34.72 0.68 13.46
CA GLY A 140 35.61 0.37 14.59
C GLY A 140 35.21 1.04 15.91
N ASP A 141 34.34 2.04 15.87
CA ASP A 141 33.93 2.86 17.02
C ASP A 141 32.49 2.57 17.47
N GLY A 142 31.69 1.83 16.68
CA GLY A 142 30.37 1.36 17.10
C GLY A 142 29.39 0.99 15.98
N TYR A 143 28.09 1.11 16.31
CA TYR A 143 26.96 0.88 15.40
C TYR A 143 26.15 2.16 15.27
N ASP A 144 25.97 2.63 14.04
CA ASP A 144 25.11 3.77 13.70
C ASP A 144 23.85 3.31 12.97
N TYR A 145 22.71 3.88 13.36
CA TYR A 145 21.41 3.65 12.71
C TYR A 145 20.83 4.98 12.22
N VAL A 146 20.54 5.07 10.93
CA VAL A 146 20.00 6.29 10.32
C VAL A 146 18.83 5.96 9.42
N GLY A 147 17.66 6.52 9.77
CA GLY A 147 16.46 6.49 8.93
C GLY A 147 16.17 7.84 8.30
N ARG A 148 15.86 7.85 7.00
CA ARG A 148 15.53 9.06 6.23
C ARG A 148 14.24 8.86 5.45
N ALA A 149 13.28 9.75 5.67
CA ALA A 149 12.07 9.79 4.87
C ALA A 149 12.44 10.02 3.40
N THR A 150 11.75 9.32 2.50
CA THR A 150 11.95 9.45 1.06
C THR A 150 10.68 10.04 0.42
N PRO A 151 10.77 10.64 -0.78
CA PRO A 151 9.59 11.13 -1.47
C PRO A 151 8.69 10.01 -2.01
N ALA A 152 9.15 8.75 -2.01
CA ALA A 152 8.36 7.63 -2.51
C ALA A 152 7.21 7.26 -1.56
N THR A 153 6.12 6.80 -2.15
CA THR A 153 4.92 6.36 -1.43
C THR A 153 4.38 5.08 -2.05
N ALA A 154 3.60 4.32 -1.27
CA ALA A 154 2.92 3.12 -1.76
C ALA A 154 1.44 3.14 -1.36
N THR A 155 0.54 2.93 -2.33
CA THR A 155 -0.90 2.82 -2.03
C THR A 155 -1.24 1.39 -1.64
N LEU A 156 -1.79 1.20 -0.45
CA LEU A 156 -2.31 -0.06 0.04
C LEU A 156 -3.84 -0.10 -0.16
N LYS A 157 -4.34 -1.18 -0.77
CA LYS A 157 -5.78 -1.39 -1.02
C LYS A 157 -6.24 -2.71 -0.44
N ARG A 158 -7.48 -2.71 0.05
CA ARG A 158 -8.21 -3.90 0.46
C ARG A 158 -8.55 -4.75 -0.77
N ALA A 159 -8.29 -6.04 -0.70
CA ALA A 159 -8.72 -6.98 -1.73
C ALA A 159 -10.25 -7.07 -1.78
N ALA A 160 -10.82 -7.10 -2.99
CA ALA A 160 -12.24 -7.36 -3.22
C ALA A 160 -12.46 -8.81 -3.70
N LYS A 161 -13.62 -9.37 -3.34
CA LYS A 161 -14.18 -10.61 -3.89
C LYS A 161 -15.51 -10.28 -4.56
N LEU A 162 -15.76 -10.90 -5.70
CA LEU A 162 -16.93 -10.66 -6.52
C LEU A 162 -17.40 -11.99 -7.11
N THR A 163 -18.69 -12.28 -7.01
CA THR A 163 -19.31 -13.48 -7.57
C THR A 163 -20.37 -13.12 -8.61
N THR A 164 -20.67 -14.08 -9.49
CA THR A 164 -21.78 -14.03 -10.44
C THR A 164 -22.47 -15.38 -10.43
N ASN A 165 -23.80 -15.37 -10.53
CA ASN A 165 -24.63 -16.56 -10.69
C ASN A 165 -25.94 -16.18 -11.41
N ALA A 166 -26.18 -16.72 -12.58
CA ALA A 166 -27.34 -16.50 -13.43
C ALA A 166 -28.36 -17.66 -13.25
N THR A 167 -29.64 -17.34 -13.13
CA THR A 167 -30.72 -18.35 -13.01
C THR A 167 -32.04 -17.86 -13.61
N PRO A 168 -32.94 -18.75 -14.08
CA PRO A 168 -32.77 -20.21 -14.18
C PRO A 168 -31.81 -20.63 -15.29
N GLU A 169 -31.26 -21.84 -15.15
CA GLU A 169 -30.46 -22.49 -16.18
C GLU A 169 -30.91 -23.95 -16.31
N PRO A 170 -31.27 -24.44 -17.52
CA PRO A 170 -31.39 -23.67 -18.77
C PRO A 170 -32.55 -22.66 -18.73
N VAL A 171 -32.56 -21.71 -19.66
CA VAL A 171 -33.62 -20.69 -19.79
C VAL A 171 -34.13 -20.62 -21.23
N ALA A 172 -35.45 -20.57 -21.42
CA ALA A 172 -36.00 -20.40 -22.75
C ALA A 172 -35.69 -19.00 -23.31
N LYS A 173 -35.41 -18.94 -24.62
CA LYS A 173 -35.15 -17.69 -25.34
C LYS A 173 -36.27 -16.67 -25.14
N GLY A 174 -35.88 -15.41 -24.93
CA GLY A 174 -36.78 -14.30 -24.66
C GLY A 174 -37.32 -14.26 -23.23
N LYS A 175 -36.98 -15.21 -22.36
CA LYS A 175 -37.38 -15.19 -20.94
C LYS A 175 -36.39 -14.40 -20.08
N THR A 176 -36.89 -14.01 -18.91
CA THR A 176 -36.12 -13.27 -17.92
C THR A 176 -35.13 -14.19 -17.22
N LEU A 177 -33.87 -13.77 -17.21
CA LEU A 177 -32.78 -14.33 -16.44
C LEU A 177 -32.45 -13.38 -15.29
N THR A 178 -32.29 -13.91 -14.08
CA THR A 178 -31.83 -13.17 -12.91
C THR A 178 -30.35 -13.45 -12.69
N VAL A 179 -29.52 -12.41 -12.68
CA VAL A 179 -28.09 -12.51 -12.42
C VAL A 179 -27.79 -11.93 -11.05
N LYS A 180 -27.46 -12.80 -10.10
CA LYS A 180 -27.08 -12.45 -8.73
C LYS A 180 -25.56 -12.43 -8.58
N GLY A 181 -25.09 -11.74 -7.56
CA GLY A 181 -23.69 -11.70 -7.19
C GLY A 181 -23.51 -11.13 -5.79
N ASN A 182 -22.28 -11.08 -5.32
CA ASN A 182 -21.94 -10.48 -4.04
C ASN A 182 -20.58 -9.79 -4.12
N LEU A 183 -20.53 -8.49 -3.83
CA LEU A 183 -19.30 -7.72 -3.71
C LEU A 183 -18.90 -7.61 -2.23
N THR A 184 -17.79 -8.24 -1.87
CA THR A 184 -17.20 -8.12 -0.53
C THR A 184 -15.78 -7.60 -0.62
N ARG A 185 -15.26 -7.05 0.48
CA ARG A 185 -13.86 -6.62 0.58
C ARG A 185 -13.24 -7.04 1.90
N ALA A 186 -11.91 -7.10 1.92
CA ALA A 186 -11.14 -7.37 3.11
C ALA A 186 -11.49 -6.37 4.24
N ASN A 187 -11.71 -6.92 5.42
CA ASN A 187 -11.87 -6.18 6.66
C ASN A 187 -10.82 -6.67 7.66
N TRP A 188 -9.69 -5.95 7.72
CA TRP A 188 -8.55 -6.30 8.56
C TRP A 188 -8.90 -6.28 10.06
N ALA A 189 -9.74 -5.33 10.49
CA ALA A 189 -10.22 -5.25 11.87
C ALA A 189 -10.99 -6.50 12.34
N THR A 190 -11.62 -7.24 11.43
CA THR A 190 -12.37 -8.47 11.75
C THR A 190 -11.71 -9.73 11.19
N GLY A 191 -10.53 -9.62 10.56
CA GLY A 191 -9.86 -10.74 9.88
C GLY A 191 -10.68 -11.42 8.78
N SER A 192 -11.73 -10.78 8.24
CA SER A 192 -12.72 -11.42 7.37
C SER A 192 -13.17 -10.54 6.21
N TYR A 193 -13.94 -11.09 5.27
CA TYR A 193 -14.52 -10.31 4.18
C TYR A 193 -15.91 -9.82 4.56
N SER A 194 -16.16 -8.53 4.41
CA SER A 194 -17.46 -7.90 4.69
C SER A 194 -18.08 -7.35 3.41
N GLY A 195 -19.41 -7.31 3.39
CA GLY A 195 -20.19 -6.73 2.30
C GLY A 195 -19.77 -5.30 1.98
N TYR A 196 -19.47 -5.02 0.71
CA TYR A 196 -19.11 -3.67 0.27
C TYR A 196 -20.30 -3.03 -0.43
N THR A 197 -21.00 -2.17 0.29
CA THR A 197 -22.28 -1.58 -0.12
C THR A 197 -22.11 -0.28 -0.90
N SER A 198 -23.16 0.15 -1.59
CA SER A 198 -23.23 1.42 -2.33
C SER A 198 -22.16 1.58 -3.40
N GLN A 199 -21.67 0.47 -3.97
CA GLN A 199 -20.67 0.47 -5.03
C GLN A 199 -21.31 0.20 -6.38
N SER A 200 -20.86 0.93 -7.39
CA SER A 200 -21.23 0.68 -8.79
C SER A 200 -20.52 -0.57 -9.32
N VAL A 201 -21.28 -1.55 -9.81
CA VAL A 201 -20.79 -2.81 -10.36
C VAL A 201 -21.46 -3.07 -11.71
N THR A 202 -20.66 -3.39 -12.72
CA THR A 202 -21.15 -3.58 -14.10
C THR A 202 -21.24 -5.06 -14.45
N LEU A 203 -22.44 -5.51 -14.79
CA LEU A 203 -22.71 -6.79 -15.42
C LEU A 203 -22.27 -6.73 -16.89
N GLN A 204 -21.49 -7.72 -17.30
CA GLN A 204 -21.05 -7.93 -18.66
C GLN A 204 -21.56 -9.26 -19.18
N PHE A 205 -21.75 -9.34 -20.49
CA PHE A 205 -22.12 -10.56 -21.22
C PHE A 205 -21.12 -10.84 -22.34
N LYS A 206 -20.84 -12.10 -22.59
CA LYS A 206 -20.05 -12.58 -23.74
C LYS A 206 -20.81 -13.72 -24.40
N ALA A 207 -21.27 -13.52 -25.63
CA ALA A 207 -21.94 -14.57 -26.40
C ALA A 207 -21.03 -15.78 -26.63
N ALA A 208 -21.61 -16.99 -26.71
CA ALA A 208 -20.89 -18.19 -27.08
C ALA A 208 -20.21 -18.02 -28.45
N GLY A 209 -18.94 -18.45 -28.56
CA GLY A 209 -18.11 -18.23 -29.75
C GLY A 209 -17.49 -16.84 -29.87
N SER A 210 -17.78 -15.90 -28.95
CA SER A 210 -17.11 -14.60 -28.86
C SER A 210 -16.01 -14.59 -27.79
N ASP A 211 -15.01 -13.75 -28.02
CA ASP A 211 -13.95 -13.43 -27.05
C ASP A 211 -14.17 -12.09 -26.33
N THR A 212 -15.19 -11.33 -26.73
CA THR A 212 -15.41 -9.97 -26.23
C THR A 212 -16.59 -9.89 -25.27
N TYR A 213 -16.35 -9.33 -24.08
CA TYR A 213 -17.40 -8.97 -23.12
C TYR A 213 -17.95 -7.57 -23.43
N THR A 214 -19.28 -7.45 -23.43
CA THR A 214 -19.98 -6.17 -23.54
C THR A 214 -20.70 -5.84 -22.23
N ASN A 215 -20.69 -4.56 -21.83
CA ASN A 215 -21.46 -4.10 -20.68
C ASN A 215 -22.96 -4.19 -20.99
N VAL A 216 -23.73 -4.84 -20.13
CA VAL A 216 -25.19 -4.98 -20.31
C VAL A 216 -25.97 -4.18 -19.28
N LYS A 217 -25.47 -4.06 -18.05
CA LYS A 217 -26.16 -3.33 -16.99
C LYS A 217 -25.21 -2.90 -15.89
N THR A 218 -25.50 -1.80 -15.23
CA THR A 218 -24.80 -1.38 -14.00
C THR A 218 -25.79 -1.45 -12.85
N VAL A 219 -25.33 -1.98 -11.72
CA VAL A 219 -26.09 -2.11 -10.48
C VAL A 219 -25.30 -1.51 -9.32
N THR A 220 -26.02 -1.13 -8.27
CA THR A 220 -25.42 -0.69 -7.01
C THR A 220 -25.48 -1.82 -5.99
N SER A 221 -24.37 -2.13 -5.32
CA SER A 221 -24.35 -3.15 -4.28
C SER A 221 -25.22 -2.77 -3.09
N GLY A 222 -26.11 -3.68 -2.68
CA GLY A 222 -27.03 -3.52 -1.57
C GLY A 222 -26.47 -4.04 -0.25
N THR A 223 -27.38 -4.40 0.66
CA THR A 223 -27.06 -4.98 1.97
C THR A 223 -26.12 -6.18 1.84
N ALA A 224 -25.12 -6.26 2.72
CA ALA A 224 -24.09 -7.29 2.72
C ALA A 224 -23.30 -7.43 1.39
N GLY A 225 -23.38 -6.42 0.50
CA GLY A 225 -22.70 -6.44 -0.80
C GLY A 225 -23.52 -7.09 -1.92
N ALA A 226 -24.77 -7.44 -1.67
CA ALA A 226 -25.60 -8.18 -2.61
C ALA A 226 -25.79 -7.43 -3.94
N LEU A 227 -25.69 -8.17 -5.04
CA LEU A 227 -25.96 -7.71 -6.40
C LEU A 227 -27.11 -8.55 -6.96
N SER A 228 -28.06 -7.91 -7.63
CA SER A 228 -29.15 -8.61 -8.31
C SER A 228 -29.65 -7.76 -9.45
N THR A 229 -29.82 -8.38 -10.61
CA THR A 229 -30.48 -7.74 -11.74
C THR A 229 -31.11 -8.75 -12.66
N THR A 230 -31.99 -8.30 -13.52
CA THR A 230 -32.59 -9.10 -14.57
C THR A 230 -32.15 -8.63 -15.96
N VAL A 231 -32.03 -9.61 -16.87
CA VAL A 231 -31.75 -9.46 -18.30
C VAL A 231 -32.63 -10.44 -19.09
N THR A 232 -32.74 -10.24 -20.40
CA THR A 232 -33.48 -11.16 -21.29
C THR A 232 -32.51 -12.16 -21.91
N ALA A 233 -32.78 -13.45 -21.76
CA ALA A 233 -32.01 -14.51 -22.43
C ALA A 233 -32.23 -14.44 -23.95
N SER A 234 -31.16 -14.42 -24.73
CA SER A 234 -31.22 -14.25 -26.19
C SER A 234 -30.46 -15.32 -26.95
N VAL A 235 -29.22 -15.56 -26.54
CA VAL A 235 -28.31 -16.59 -27.04
C VAL A 235 -27.46 -17.09 -25.88
N ASP A 236 -26.87 -18.27 -26.05
CA ASP A 236 -25.88 -18.83 -25.14
C ASP A 236 -24.73 -17.86 -24.90
N GLY A 237 -24.18 -17.90 -23.69
CA GLY A 237 -23.02 -17.11 -23.35
C GLY A 237 -22.77 -16.99 -21.86
N SER A 238 -21.78 -16.19 -21.49
CA SER A 238 -21.34 -16.04 -20.11
C SER A 238 -21.60 -14.64 -19.57
N TYR A 239 -22.13 -14.59 -18.35
CA TYR A 239 -22.31 -13.36 -17.57
C TYR A 239 -21.21 -13.23 -16.52
N ARG A 240 -20.71 -12.00 -16.31
CA ARG A 240 -19.81 -11.69 -15.18
C ARG A 240 -20.03 -10.29 -14.66
N TYR A 241 -19.90 -10.09 -13.36
CA TYR A 241 -19.78 -8.77 -12.76
C TYR A 241 -18.33 -8.26 -12.76
N THR A 242 -18.19 -6.95 -12.93
CA THR A 242 -16.93 -6.19 -12.85
C THR A 242 -17.09 -5.00 -11.90
N PHE A 243 -16.14 -4.86 -10.98
CA PHE A 243 -16.03 -3.74 -10.04
C PHE A 243 -14.73 -3.00 -10.33
N ALA A 244 -14.83 -1.69 -10.58
CA ALA A 244 -13.70 -0.86 -11.00
C ALA A 244 -12.70 -0.55 -9.88
N GLY A 245 -13.03 -0.87 -8.62
CA GLY A 245 -12.23 -0.49 -7.46
C GLY A 245 -12.52 0.93 -6.99
N THR A 246 -11.90 1.30 -5.88
CA THR A 246 -11.89 2.64 -5.30
C THR A 246 -10.46 3.03 -4.92
N SER A 247 -10.28 4.18 -4.26
CA SER A 247 -9.00 4.57 -3.66
C SER A 247 -8.50 3.56 -2.62
N THR A 248 -9.41 2.90 -1.90
CA THR A 248 -9.08 2.02 -0.76
C THR A 248 -9.33 0.55 -1.03
N THR A 249 -9.97 0.19 -2.15
CA THR A 249 -10.35 -1.20 -2.48
C THR A 249 -9.95 -1.51 -3.93
N ALA A 250 -9.30 -2.65 -4.15
CA ALA A 250 -8.85 -3.04 -5.48
C ALA A 250 -10.02 -3.40 -6.40
N ALA A 251 -9.82 -3.21 -7.71
CA ALA A 251 -10.75 -3.66 -8.74
C ALA A 251 -10.88 -5.20 -8.73
N LYS A 252 -12.05 -5.71 -9.11
CA LYS A 252 -12.27 -7.16 -9.22
C LYS A 252 -13.24 -7.50 -10.34
N THR A 253 -12.90 -8.53 -11.10
CA THR A 253 -13.81 -9.22 -12.02
C THR A 253 -14.14 -10.57 -11.42
N SER A 254 -15.42 -10.93 -11.44
CA SER A 254 -15.88 -12.26 -11.01
C SER A 254 -15.57 -13.33 -12.03
N THR A 255 -15.59 -14.58 -11.59
CA THR A 255 -15.75 -15.73 -12.49
C THR A 255 -17.05 -15.56 -13.29
N ALA A 256 -16.99 -15.91 -14.56
CA ALA A 256 -18.15 -15.85 -15.43
C ALA A 256 -19.03 -17.09 -15.26
N ASP A 257 -20.32 -16.91 -15.46
CA ASP A 257 -21.33 -17.97 -15.37
C ASP A 257 -21.99 -18.18 -16.73
N PHE A 258 -22.02 -19.42 -17.21
CA PHE A 258 -22.47 -19.74 -18.58
C PHE A 258 -23.94 -20.16 -18.56
N VAL A 259 -24.74 -19.49 -19.39
CA VAL A 259 -26.17 -19.74 -19.52
C VAL A 259 -26.43 -20.46 -20.85
N ASP A 260 -27.10 -21.61 -20.77
CA ASP A 260 -27.70 -22.32 -21.90
C ASP A 260 -29.10 -21.77 -22.22
N VAL A 261 -29.31 -21.29 -23.44
CA VAL A 261 -30.55 -20.68 -23.93
C VAL A 261 -31.24 -21.60 -24.93
N GLN A 262 -32.46 -22.03 -24.59
CA GLN A 262 -33.24 -23.01 -25.35
C GLN A 262 -34.37 -22.38 -26.17
#